data_AF-A0A1Y6BWN8-F1
#
_entry.id   AF-A0A1Y6BWN8-F1
#
_cell.length_a   1.000
_cell.length_b   1.000
_cell.length_c   1.000
_cell.angle_alpha   90.00
_cell.angle_beta   90.00
_cell.angle_gamma   90.00
#
_symmetry.space_group_name_H-M   'P 1'
#
loop_
_entity.id
_entity.type
_entity.pdbx_description
1 polymer ?
#
loop_
_entity_poly.entity_id
_entity_poly.type
_entity_poly.pdbx_seq_one_letter_code
_entity_poly.pdbx_strand_id
1 'polypeptide(L)'
;MGMIVALQHTTSYQYDRLISLGPQVVRLKPAPHCRTPVHSYSLKITPNKHFLNWQQDPFGNYLARAVFPEKVKQLHVEVGLTAEIRVFNPFDFFLEDSAKHFPFSYDTALKAELTPYLEIKEAGPLLKKFVNSIKINREAPSIDFLIDINQRLEKELSYLIRMEPGVQTCEQTLSLKSGSCRDMAWLLCQVLRHLGLATRFCSGYLIQLIADVKSLDGPSGTTEDFTDLHAWTEVFLPGAGWVGFDPTSGLLTGEGHLPLCCTPNPSSAAPISGALDPCEATMEHHMKVTRIHEDPRITKPYSEQQWRAIDQLGRQIDQDLMNQDVRLTMGGEPTFVSIDDRESSEWQLEALGPQKKALSQTLFKRLQGIYGKHGLVHHGQGKWYPGEILPRWSMNCYWRKDGQAMWQDASLMSGEAADKAQTHKDALRFASHWPSTWPCPQRGFCLHMKTHLTTFGRKASFPSKGIF
;
A
#
# COMPACT_ATOMS: atom_id res chain seq x y z
N MET A 1 0.79 -5.08 4.50
CA MET A 1 0.29 -4.97 5.89
C MET A 1 -0.97 -5.80 5.99
N GLY A 2 -1.00 -6.76 6.90
CA GLY A 2 -2.14 -7.66 7.08
C GLY A 2 -2.94 -7.27 8.31
N MET A 3 -4.26 -7.46 8.27
CA MET A 3 -5.10 -7.42 9.47
C MET A 3 -5.42 -8.84 9.90
N ILE A 4 -5.20 -9.17 11.17
CA ILE A 4 -5.68 -10.44 11.72
C ILE A 4 -7.06 -10.19 12.30
N VAL A 5 -8.05 -10.93 11.82
CA VAL A 5 -9.43 -10.89 12.29
C VAL A 5 -9.84 -12.23 12.88
N ALA A 6 -10.66 -12.20 13.93
CA ALA A 6 -11.42 -13.33 14.41
C ALA A 6 -12.82 -13.29 13.80
N LEU A 7 -13.28 -14.40 13.25
CA LEU A 7 -14.66 -14.62 12.82
C LEU A 7 -15.30 -15.67 13.73
N GLN A 8 -16.51 -15.39 14.17
CA GLN A 8 -17.37 -16.32 14.89
C GLN A 8 -18.67 -16.49 14.09
N HIS A 9 -19.04 -17.73 13.82
CA HIS A 9 -20.31 -18.09 13.17
C HIS A 9 -21.02 -19.09 14.07
N THR A 10 -22.25 -18.75 14.46
CA THR A 10 -23.19 -19.68 15.09
C THR A 10 -24.43 -19.90 14.23
N THR A 11 -24.84 -21.16 14.07
CA THR A 11 -26.16 -21.54 13.52
C THR A 11 -26.83 -22.52 14.49
N SER A 12 -28.03 -22.16 14.93
CA SER A 12 -28.85 -22.96 15.86
C SER A 12 -30.16 -23.35 15.19
N TYR A 13 -30.51 -24.63 15.27
CA TYR A 13 -31.81 -25.16 14.92
C TYR A 13 -32.50 -25.64 16.19
N GLN A 14 -33.71 -25.14 16.44
CA GLN A 14 -34.57 -25.60 17.52
C GLN A 14 -35.75 -26.34 16.89
N TYR A 15 -35.94 -27.60 17.30
CA TYR A 15 -37.04 -28.43 16.84
C TYR A 15 -38.18 -28.39 17.86
N ASP A 16 -39.41 -28.47 17.36
CA ASP A 16 -40.64 -28.53 18.17
C ASP A 16 -40.68 -29.77 19.08
N ARG A 17 -40.06 -30.87 18.64
CA ARG A 17 -40.01 -32.17 19.32
C ARG A 17 -38.66 -32.86 19.22
N LEU A 18 -38.52 -34.00 19.90
CA LEU A 18 -37.36 -34.89 19.72
C LEU A 18 -37.44 -35.56 18.34
N ILE A 19 -36.44 -35.32 17.51
CA ILE A 19 -36.36 -35.86 16.15
C ILE A 19 -35.10 -36.69 15.95
N SER A 20 -35.16 -37.64 15.03
CA SER A 20 -33.97 -38.32 14.53
C SER A 20 -33.32 -37.43 13.47
N LEU A 21 -32.03 -37.15 13.63
CA LEU A 21 -31.23 -36.53 12.57
C LEU A 21 -30.54 -37.63 11.78
N GLY A 22 -30.77 -37.64 10.47
CA GLY A 22 -29.87 -38.33 9.56
C GLY A 22 -28.49 -37.66 9.56
N PRO A 23 -27.54 -38.18 8.78
CA PRO A 23 -26.21 -37.59 8.67
C PRO A 23 -26.29 -36.12 8.25
N GLN A 24 -25.71 -35.25 9.08
CA GLN A 24 -25.57 -33.82 8.81
C GLN A 24 -24.20 -33.55 8.22
N VAL A 25 -24.12 -32.66 7.24
CA VAL A 25 -22.89 -32.23 6.59
C VAL A 25 -22.74 -30.73 6.80
N VAL A 26 -21.64 -30.34 7.44
CA VAL A 26 -21.26 -28.94 7.71
C VAL A 26 -20.11 -28.56 6.77
N ARG A 27 -20.29 -27.47 6.03
CA ARG A 27 -19.37 -26.98 4.99
C ARG A 27 -18.81 -25.60 5.34
N LEU A 28 -18.54 -25.39 6.62
CA LEU A 28 -18.16 -24.08 7.18
C LEU A 28 -16.65 -23.92 7.41
N LYS A 29 -15.84 -24.77 6.77
CA LYS A 29 -14.38 -24.68 6.82
C LYS A 29 -13.87 -24.04 5.52
N PRO A 30 -13.00 -23.02 5.57
CA PRO A 30 -12.39 -22.44 4.38
C PRO A 30 -11.80 -23.49 3.45
N ALA A 31 -12.15 -23.38 2.17
CA ALA A 31 -11.75 -24.31 1.13
C ALA A 31 -10.23 -24.28 0.94
N PRO A 32 -9.62 -25.39 0.44
CA PRO A 32 -8.18 -25.45 0.25
C PRO A 32 -7.59 -24.34 -0.64
N HIS A 33 -8.40 -23.79 -1.55
CA HIS A 33 -8.00 -22.75 -2.49
C HIS A 33 -8.29 -21.32 -1.98
N CYS A 34 -8.73 -21.16 -0.73
CA CYS A 34 -8.89 -19.85 -0.11
C CYS A 34 -7.54 -19.11 -0.09
N ARG A 35 -7.47 -17.94 -0.73
CA ARG A 35 -6.23 -17.13 -0.79
C ARG A 35 -5.91 -16.45 0.53
N THR A 36 -6.92 -16.18 1.34
CA THR A 36 -6.78 -15.56 2.67
C THR A 36 -6.23 -16.59 3.66
N PRO A 37 -5.03 -16.36 4.25
CA PRO A 37 -4.46 -17.30 5.20
C PRO A 37 -5.34 -17.46 6.45
N VAL A 38 -5.66 -18.70 6.80
CA VAL A 38 -6.43 -19.05 8.00
C VAL A 38 -5.47 -19.65 9.03
N HIS A 39 -5.20 -18.90 10.10
CA HIS A 39 -4.24 -19.27 11.14
C HIS A 39 -4.79 -20.29 12.13
N SER A 40 -6.10 -20.24 12.39
CA SER A 40 -6.77 -21.18 13.29
C SER A 40 -8.21 -21.40 12.87
N TYR A 41 -8.73 -22.58 13.17
CA TYR A 41 -10.10 -23.00 12.89
C TYR A 41 -10.59 -23.95 13.99
N SER A 42 -11.80 -23.72 14.47
CA SER A 42 -12.53 -24.61 15.38
C SER A 42 -13.94 -24.86 14.86
N LEU A 43 -14.43 -26.08 15.12
CA LEU A 43 -15.81 -26.48 14.87
C LEU A 43 -16.33 -27.17 16.12
N LYS A 44 -17.44 -26.68 16.65
CA LYS A 44 -18.15 -27.26 17.77
C LYS A 44 -19.58 -27.56 17.35
N ILE A 45 -20.01 -28.79 17.58
CA ILE A 45 -21.36 -29.25 17.25
C ILE A 45 -22.01 -29.75 18.54
N THR A 46 -23.21 -29.28 18.82
CA THR A 46 -24.04 -29.71 19.96
C THR A 46 -25.34 -30.31 19.43
N PRO A 47 -25.81 -31.46 19.94
CA PRO A 47 -25.36 -32.18 21.15
C PRO A 47 -23.99 -32.85 21.06
N ASN A 48 -23.25 -32.90 22.19
CA ASN A 48 -21.86 -33.40 22.23
C ASN A 48 -21.74 -34.89 21.89
N LYS A 49 -22.80 -35.68 22.09
CA LYS A 49 -22.82 -37.11 21.76
C LYS A 49 -23.14 -37.28 20.26
N HIS A 50 -22.11 -37.20 19.43
CA HIS A 50 -22.19 -37.46 17.99
C HIS A 50 -20.88 -38.07 17.49
N PHE A 51 -20.95 -38.71 16.32
CA PHE A 51 -19.76 -39.09 15.57
C PHE A 51 -19.46 -38.00 14.55
N LEU A 52 -18.21 -37.56 14.48
CA LEU A 52 -17.75 -36.57 13.51
C LEU A 52 -16.68 -37.21 12.62
N ASN A 53 -16.87 -37.12 11.30
CA ASN A 53 -15.88 -37.55 10.31
C ASN A 53 -15.63 -36.43 9.30
N TRP A 54 -14.36 -36.15 9.02
CA TRP A 54 -13.97 -35.18 8.00
C TRP A 54 -13.75 -35.87 6.67
N GLN A 55 -14.29 -35.28 5.61
CA GLN A 55 -14.23 -35.80 4.25
C GLN A 55 -13.93 -34.67 3.27
N GLN A 56 -13.61 -35.04 2.03
CA GLN A 56 -13.64 -34.13 0.89
C GLN A 56 -14.68 -34.61 -0.11
N ASP A 57 -15.40 -33.68 -0.71
CA ASP A 57 -16.25 -33.99 -1.85
C ASP A 57 -15.40 -34.14 -3.14
N PRO A 58 -15.99 -34.60 -4.27
CA PRO A 58 -15.27 -34.70 -5.54
C PRO A 58 -14.70 -33.37 -6.06
N PHE A 59 -15.09 -32.23 -5.49
CA PHE A 59 -14.63 -30.89 -5.86
C PHE A 59 -13.55 -30.35 -4.89
N GLY A 60 -13.12 -31.17 -3.92
CA GLY A 60 -12.08 -30.84 -2.95
C GLY A 60 -12.54 -29.99 -1.76
N ASN A 61 -13.84 -29.78 -1.57
CA ASN A 61 -14.36 -29.01 -0.43
C ASN A 61 -14.33 -29.83 0.85
N TYR A 62 -14.04 -29.20 1.99
CA TYR A 62 -14.04 -29.87 3.29
C TYR A 62 -15.46 -30.08 3.82
N LEU A 63 -15.78 -31.32 4.18
CA LEU A 63 -17.07 -31.74 4.72
C LEU A 63 -16.89 -32.28 6.14
N ALA A 64 -17.48 -31.63 7.13
CA ALA A 64 -17.65 -32.20 8.46
C ALA A 64 -18.97 -32.96 8.52
N ARG A 65 -18.90 -34.29 8.51
CA ARG A 65 -20.08 -35.17 8.54
C ARG A 65 -20.36 -35.62 9.98
N ALA A 66 -21.44 -35.12 10.56
CA ALA A 66 -21.90 -35.43 11.91
C ALA A 66 -23.07 -36.45 11.88
N VAL A 67 -23.00 -37.48 12.73
CA VAL A 67 -24.06 -38.48 12.90
C VAL A 67 -24.45 -38.56 14.37
N PHE A 68 -25.74 -38.42 14.64
CA PHE A 68 -26.30 -38.39 15.99
C PHE A 68 -26.96 -39.74 16.30
N PRO A 69 -26.49 -40.47 17.32
CA PRO A 69 -27.08 -41.77 17.69
C PRO A 69 -28.41 -41.62 18.45
N GLU A 70 -28.67 -40.46 19.03
CA GLU A 70 -29.85 -40.17 19.86
C GLU A 70 -30.73 -39.13 19.19
N LYS A 71 -32.03 -39.15 19.51
CA LYS A 71 -32.95 -38.09 19.09
C LYS A 71 -32.56 -36.78 19.76
N VAL A 72 -32.66 -35.69 19.02
CA VAL A 72 -32.27 -34.36 19.50
C VAL A 72 -33.45 -33.40 19.40
N LYS A 73 -33.43 -32.38 20.27
CA LYS A 73 -34.38 -31.26 20.20
C LYS A 73 -33.73 -29.99 19.64
N GLN A 74 -32.41 -29.98 19.51
CA GLN A 74 -31.64 -28.86 19.00
C GLN A 74 -30.42 -29.37 18.25
N LEU A 75 -29.98 -28.61 17.25
CA LEU A 75 -28.68 -28.74 16.59
C LEU A 75 -28.02 -27.37 16.61
N HIS A 76 -26.83 -27.29 17.19
CA HIS A 76 -26.08 -26.04 17.27
C HIS A 76 -24.68 -26.25 16.70
N VAL A 77 -24.30 -25.40 15.76
CA VAL A 77 -23.02 -25.43 15.06
C VAL A 77 -22.33 -24.08 15.29
N GLU A 78 -21.16 -24.13 15.90
CA GLU A 78 -20.31 -22.98 16.19
C GLU A 78 -18.97 -23.15 15.48
N VAL A 79 -18.57 -22.14 14.72
CA VAL A 79 -17.29 -22.04 14.05
C VAL A 79 -16.55 -20.80 14.54
N GLY A 80 -15.30 -20.99 14.93
CA GLY A 80 -14.36 -19.91 15.21
C GLY A 80 -13.17 -20.01 14.25
N LEU A 81 -12.76 -18.90 13.66
CA LEU A 81 -11.53 -18.87 12.88
C LEU A 81 -10.80 -17.55 13.03
N THR A 82 -9.48 -17.58 12.83
CA THR A 82 -8.66 -16.37 12.70
C THR A 82 -8.07 -16.33 11.31
N ALA A 83 -8.32 -15.24 10.58
CA ALA A 83 -7.87 -15.05 9.21
C ALA A 83 -7.02 -13.80 9.09
N GLU A 84 -6.08 -13.80 8.15
CA GLU A 84 -5.26 -12.64 7.83
C GLU A 84 -5.74 -11.98 6.54
N ILE A 85 -6.47 -10.88 6.70
CA ILE A 85 -6.97 -10.07 5.60
C ILE A 85 -5.81 -9.26 5.02
N ARG A 86 -5.39 -9.62 3.81
CA ARG A 86 -4.39 -8.91 3.03
C ARG A 86 -5.00 -8.50 1.71
N VAL A 87 -4.97 -7.21 1.41
CA VAL A 87 -5.36 -6.69 0.11
C VAL A 87 -4.49 -7.35 -0.96
N PHE A 88 -5.12 -7.95 -1.95
CA PHE A 88 -4.46 -8.44 -3.15
C PHE A 88 -5.11 -7.80 -4.37
N ASN A 89 -4.37 -7.67 -5.46
CA ASN A 89 -4.94 -7.18 -6.71
C ASN A 89 -5.83 -8.29 -7.31
N PRO A 90 -7.16 -8.09 -7.40
CA PRO A 90 -8.06 -9.12 -7.95
C PRO A 90 -7.83 -9.36 -9.44
N PHE A 91 -7.05 -8.52 -10.13
CA PHE A 91 -6.64 -8.66 -11.52
C PHE A 91 -5.25 -9.28 -11.70
N ASP A 92 -4.60 -9.75 -10.62
CA ASP A 92 -3.26 -10.34 -10.67
C ASP A 92 -3.28 -11.79 -11.18
N PHE A 93 -3.50 -11.92 -12.48
CA PHE A 93 -3.45 -13.16 -13.24
C PHE A 93 -3.20 -12.86 -14.73
N PHE A 94 -2.85 -13.89 -15.49
CA PHE A 94 -2.72 -13.80 -16.95
C PHE A 94 -3.69 -14.78 -17.61
N LEU A 95 -4.25 -14.38 -18.75
CA LEU A 95 -5.01 -15.28 -19.61
C LEU A 95 -4.11 -15.86 -20.68
N GLU A 96 -4.35 -17.11 -21.04
CA GLU A 96 -3.80 -17.69 -22.26
C GLU A 96 -4.25 -16.90 -23.50
N ASP A 97 -3.43 -16.87 -24.54
CA ASP A 97 -3.74 -16.14 -25.79
C ASP A 97 -5.10 -16.53 -26.38
N SER A 98 -5.47 -17.81 -26.26
CA SER A 98 -6.75 -18.37 -26.71
C SER A 98 -7.97 -17.76 -26.00
N ALA A 99 -7.80 -17.29 -24.76
CA ALA A 99 -8.87 -16.80 -23.89
C ALA A 99 -8.81 -15.28 -23.64
N LYS A 100 -7.87 -14.55 -24.26
CA LYS A 100 -7.74 -13.08 -24.10
C LYS A 100 -8.98 -12.31 -24.52
N HIS A 101 -9.71 -12.78 -25.53
CA HIS A 101 -10.93 -12.16 -26.04
C HIS A 101 -12.08 -13.17 -26.10
N PHE A 102 -13.30 -12.72 -25.82
CA PHE A 102 -14.50 -13.55 -25.88
C PHE A 102 -15.21 -13.37 -27.24
N PRO A 103 -15.71 -14.44 -27.90
CA PRO A 103 -15.80 -15.81 -27.42
C PRO A 103 -14.52 -16.62 -27.62
N PHE A 104 -14.23 -17.51 -26.67
CA PHE A 104 -13.20 -18.53 -26.77
C PHE A 104 -13.79 -19.93 -26.55
N SER A 105 -13.00 -20.97 -26.82
CA SER A 105 -13.36 -22.36 -26.54
C SER A 105 -12.29 -23.00 -25.67
N TYR A 106 -12.72 -23.81 -24.70
CA TYR A 106 -11.82 -24.65 -23.93
C TYR A 106 -11.19 -25.72 -24.82
N ASP A 107 -9.93 -26.06 -24.55
CA ASP A 107 -9.31 -27.27 -25.10
C ASP A 107 -10.17 -28.50 -24.82
N THR A 108 -10.12 -29.51 -25.69
CA THR A 108 -11.00 -30.68 -25.62
C THR A 108 -10.84 -31.46 -24.32
N ALA A 109 -9.62 -31.65 -23.83
CA ALA A 109 -9.36 -32.37 -22.58
C ALA A 109 -9.86 -31.58 -21.38
N LEU A 110 -9.52 -30.29 -21.33
CA LEU A 110 -9.98 -29.38 -20.27
C LEU A 110 -11.51 -29.26 -20.25
N LYS A 111 -12.16 -29.17 -21.42
CA LYS A 111 -13.62 -29.12 -21.53
C LYS A 111 -14.27 -30.37 -20.94
N ALA A 112 -13.68 -31.55 -21.14
CA ALA A 112 -14.17 -32.79 -20.57
C ALA A 112 -14.11 -32.76 -19.04
N GLU A 113 -13.02 -32.27 -18.46
CA GLU A 113 -12.87 -32.09 -17.00
C GLU A 113 -13.85 -31.06 -16.43
N LEU A 114 -14.16 -30.02 -17.20
CA LEU A 114 -15.09 -28.95 -16.82
C LEU A 114 -16.57 -29.28 -17.05
N THR A 115 -16.90 -30.48 -17.56
CA THR A 115 -18.28 -30.85 -17.95
C THR A 115 -19.34 -30.52 -16.89
N PRO A 116 -19.17 -30.85 -15.60
CA PRO A 116 -20.18 -30.52 -14.58
C PRO A 116 -20.44 -29.02 -14.44
N TYR A 117 -19.41 -28.20 -14.68
CA TYR A 117 -19.44 -26.74 -14.54
C TYR A 117 -19.99 -26.03 -15.79
N LEU A 118 -20.15 -26.76 -16.90
CA LEU A 118 -20.72 -26.27 -18.16
C LEU A 118 -22.22 -26.60 -18.30
N GLU A 119 -22.78 -27.42 -17.42
CA GLU A 119 -24.14 -27.95 -17.55
C GLU A 119 -25.20 -26.85 -17.38
N ILE A 120 -25.96 -26.58 -18.44
CA ILE A 120 -27.11 -25.69 -18.41
C ILE A 120 -28.28 -26.39 -17.73
N LYS A 121 -28.57 -26.03 -16.47
CA LYS A 121 -29.67 -26.61 -15.68
C LYS A 121 -31.01 -25.89 -15.82
N GLU A 122 -30.97 -24.60 -16.15
CA GLU A 122 -32.15 -23.78 -16.36
C GLU A 122 -32.11 -23.10 -17.73
N ALA A 123 -33.23 -23.09 -18.43
CA ALA A 123 -33.35 -22.60 -19.81
C ALA A 123 -34.72 -21.95 -20.08
N GLY A 124 -35.27 -21.27 -19.08
CA GLY A 124 -36.54 -20.56 -19.19
C GLY A 124 -36.50 -19.36 -20.16
N PRO A 125 -37.68 -18.83 -20.54
CA PRO A 125 -37.79 -17.78 -21.55
C PRO A 125 -37.17 -16.45 -21.13
N LEU A 126 -37.28 -16.02 -19.87
CA LEU A 126 -36.64 -14.79 -19.39
C LEU A 126 -35.13 -14.92 -19.37
N LEU A 127 -34.60 -16.07 -18.92
CA LEU A 127 -33.16 -16.34 -18.93
C LEU A 127 -32.61 -16.32 -20.35
N LYS A 128 -33.25 -17.01 -21.30
CA LYS A 128 -32.86 -16.99 -22.72
C LYS A 128 -32.93 -15.58 -23.30
N LYS A 129 -33.97 -14.80 -22.97
CA LYS A 129 -34.09 -13.41 -23.41
C LYS A 129 -32.96 -12.55 -22.84
N PHE A 130 -32.59 -12.74 -21.57
CA PHE A 130 -31.47 -12.05 -20.95
C PHE A 130 -30.15 -12.40 -21.65
N VAL A 131 -29.84 -13.69 -21.83
CA VAL A 131 -28.64 -14.16 -22.53
C VAL A 131 -28.57 -13.60 -23.96
N ASN A 132 -29.66 -13.67 -24.72
CA ASN A 132 -29.71 -13.15 -26.09
C ASN A 132 -29.55 -11.62 -26.18
N SER A 133 -29.78 -10.90 -25.09
CA SER A 133 -29.58 -9.44 -25.04
C SER A 133 -28.11 -9.03 -24.80
N ILE A 134 -27.25 -9.98 -24.43
CA ILE A 134 -25.83 -9.73 -24.18
C ILE A 134 -25.13 -9.49 -25.52
N LYS A 135 -24.56 -8.30 -25.69
CA LYS A 135 -23.78 -7.94 -26.87
C LYS A 135 -22.35 -8.40 -26.68
N ILE A 136 -21.86 -9.22 -27.60
CA ILE A 136 -20.47 -9.70 -27.57
C ILE A 136 -19.60 -8.74 -28.39
N ASN A 137 -18.71 -8.04 -27.72
CA ASN A 137 -17.64 -7.29 -28.37
C ASN A 137 -16.38 -8.16 -28.45
N ARG A 138 -16.02 -8.61 -29.66
CA ARG A 138 -14.87 -9.51 -29.87
C ARG A 138 -13.52 -8.83 -29.72
N GLU A 139 -13.49 -7.50 -29.70
CA GLU A 139 -12.27 -6.72 -29.48
C GLU A 139 -12.04 -6.42 -28.00
N ALA A 140 -13.06 -6.59 -27.15
CA ALA A 140 -12.92 -6.38 -25.71
C ALA A 140 -12.21 -7.57 -25.05
N PRO A 141 -11.32 -7.33 -24.07
CA PRO A 141 -10.76 -8.39 -23.24
C PRO A 141 -11.86 -9.23 -22.59
N SER A 142 -11.65 -10.55 -22.48
CA SER A 142 -12.61 -11.47 -21.86
C SER A 142 -12.96 -11.05 -20.43
N ILE A 143 -11.98 -10.51 -19.68
CA ILE A 143 -12.21 -10.07 -18.31
C ILE A 143 -13.16 -8.87 -18.24
N ASP A 144 -13.01 -7.89 -19.13
CA ASP A 144 -13.87 -6.71 -19.20
C ASP A 144 -15.31 -7.13 -19.59
N PHE A 145 -15.44 -8.06 -20.53
CA PHE A 145 -16.74 -8.64 -20.90
C PHE A 145 -17.46 -9.30 -19.70
N LEU A 146 -16.74 -10.03 -18.86
CA LEU A 146 -17.31 -10.67 -17.67
C LEU A 146 -17.68 -9.65 -16.59
N ILE A 147 -16.86 -8.62 -16.41
CA ILE A 147 -17.14 -7.49 -15.51
C ILE A 147 -18.41 -6.78 -15.94
N ASP A 148 -18.58 -6.51 -17.24
CA ASP A 148 -19.77 -5.86 -17.77
C ASP A 148 -21.04 -6.65 -17.47
N ILE A 149 -21.03 -7.98 -17.63
CA ILE A 149 -22.17 -8.84 -17.30
C ILE A 149 -22.43 -8.83 -15.78
N ASN A 150 -21.38 -8.93 -14.97
CA ASN A 150 -21.49 -8.93 -13.52
C ASN A 150 -22.13 -7.63 -13.00
N GLN A 151 -21.61 -6.47 -13.46
CA GLN A 151 -22.16 -5.16 -13.13
C GLN A 151 -23.56 -4.95 -13.71
N ARG A 152 -23.87 -5.54 -14.86
CA ARG A 152 -25.23 -5.45 -15.43
C ARG A 152 -26.25 -6.12 -14.53
N LEU A 153 -25.94 -7.27 -13.95
CA LEU A 153 -26.84 -7.93 -12.98
C LEU A 153 -27.02 -7.09 -11.73
N GLU A 154 -25.94 -6.51 -11.19
CA GLU A 154 -26.00 -5.60 -10.04
C GLU A 154 -26.89 -4.37 -10.32
N LYS A 155 -26.78 -3.77 -11.51
CA LYS A 155 -27.57 -2.59 -11.91
C LYS A 155 -29.04 -2.91 -12.22
N GLU A 156 -29.33 -4.08 -12.80
CA GLU A 156 -30.68 -4.44 -13.24
C GLU A 156 -31.53 -5.14 -12.16
N LEU A 157 -30.90 -5.68 -11.11
CA LEU A 157 -31.57 -6.48 -10.08
C LEU A 157 -31.34 -5.91 -8.68
N SER A 158 -32.41 -5.77 -7.90
CA SER A 158 -32.32 -5.30 -6.52
C SER A 158 -31.90 -6.41 -5.55
N TYR A 159 -30.91 -6.14 -4.70
CA TYR A 159 -30.55 -7.03 -3.60
C TYR A 159 -31.61 -7.03 -2.49
N LEU A 160 -31.96 -8.22 -1.99
CA LEU A 160 -32.88 -8.41 -0.88
C LEU A 160 -32.38 -9.51 0.06
N ILE A 161 -32.52 -9.31 1.37
CA ILE A 161 -32.29 -10.36 2.38
C ILE A 161 -33.53 -11.26 2.44
N ARG A 162 -33.32 -12.57 2.40
CA ARG A 162 -34.40 -13.56 2.38
C ARG A 162 -34.13 -14.72 3.31
N MET A 163 -35.17 -15.10 4.06
CA MET A 163 -35.10 -16.18 5.05
C MET A 163 -35.59 -17.53 4.50
N GLU A 164 -36.27 -17.55 3.35
CA GLU A 164 -36.76 -18.82 2.79
C GLU A 164 -35.59 -19.75 2.43
N PRO A 165 -35.73 -21.08 2.56
CA PRO A 165 -34.69 -22.01 2.16
C PRO A 165 -34.57 -22.11 0.63
N GLY A 166 -33.41 -22.54 0.15
CA GLY A 166 -33.15 -22.79 -1.26
C GLY A 166 -32.77 -21.54 -2.06
N VAL A 167 -32.64 -21.70 -3.38
CA VAL A 167 -32.26 -20.64 -4.32
C VAL A 167 -33.43 -20.40 -5.27
N GLN A 168 -33.72 -19.15 -5.60
CA GLN A 168 -34.67 -18.83 -6.67
C GLN A 168 -34.20 -19.42 -7.99
N THR A 169 -35.15 -19.90 -8.79
CA THR A 169 -34.89 -20.17 -10.20
C THR A 169 -34.52 -18.86 -10.91
N CYS A 170 -33.75 -18.95 -11.99
CA CYS A 170 -33.39 -17.82 -12.83
C CYS A 170 -34.62 -17.07 -13.34
N GLU A 171 -35.71 -17.79 -13.67
CA GLU A 171 -36.98 -17.18 -14.07
C GLU A 171 -37.61 -16.36 -12.94
N GLN A 172 -37.57 -16.86 -11.70
CA GLN A 172 -38.06 -16.11 -10.54
C GLN A 172 -37.22 -14.85 -10.31
N THR A 173 -35.89 -14.96 -10.29
CA THR A 173 -34.98 -13.81 -10.07
C THR A 173 -35.21 -12.72 -11.12
N LEU A 174 -35.30 -13.11 -12.40
CA LEU A 174 -35.53 -12.17 -13.51
C LEU A 174 -36.95 -11.60 -13.53
N SER A 175 -37.96 -12.37 -13.13
CA SER A 175 -39.35 -11.90 -13.04
C SER A 175 -39.54 -10.92 -11.88
N LEU A 176 -38.96 -11.22 -10.72
CA LEU A 176 -39.02 -10.38 -9.52
C LEU A 176 -38.07 -9.17 -9.60
N LYS A 177 -37.11 -9.20 -10.53
CA LYS A 177 -36.01 -8.23 -10.64
C LYS A 177 -35.26 -8.03 -9.33
N SER A 178 -35.20 -9.07 -8.52
CA SER A 178 -34.61 -9.00 -7.18
C SER A 178 -34.27 -10.39 -6.66
N GLY A 179 -33.29 -10.46 -5.77
CA GLY A 179 -32.84 -11.71 -5.18
C GLY A 179 -31.81 -11.51 -4.06
N SER A 180 -31.56 -12.58 -3.31
CA SER A 180 -30.45 -12.67 -2.37
C SER A 180 -29.13 -13.00 -3.08
N CYS A 181 -28.00 -12.95 -2.37
CA CYS A 181 -26.67 -13.20 -2.95
C CYS A 181 -26.58 -14.56 -3.67
N ARG A 182 -27.16 -15.61 -3.08
CA ARG A 182 -27.27 -16.95 -3.69
C ARG A 182 -28.15 -16.97 -4.94
N ASP A 183 -29.21 -16.16 -5.01
CA ASP A 183 -30.10 -16.10 -6.18
C ASP A 183 -29.38 -15.44 -7.36
N MET A 184 -28.67 -14.34 -7.08
CA MET A 184 -27.89 -13.61 -8.08
C MET A 184 -26.66 -14.40 -8.55
N ALA A 185 -25.96 -15.06 -7.63
CA ALA A 185 -24.84 -15.95 -7.96
C ALA A 185 -25.28 -17.11 -8.85
N TRP A 186 -26.41 -17.75 -8.54
CA TRP A 186 -26.91 -18.84 -9.37
C TRP A 186 -27.37 -18.36 -10.75
N LEU A 187 -28.03 -17.20 -10.84
CA LEU A 187 -28.37 -16.58 -12.12
C LEU A 187 -27.13 -16.31 -12.96
N LEU A 188 -26.07 -15.73 -12.39
CA LEU A 188 -24.83 -15.47 -13.10
C LEU A 188 -24.15 -16.77 -13.58
N CYS A 189 -24.11 -17.81 -12.73
CA CYS A 189 -23.62 -19.14 -13.13
C CYS A 189 -24.33 -19.64 -14.40
N GLN A 190 -25.66 -19.56 -14.41
CA GLN A 190 -26.48 -20.06 -15.51
C GLN A 190 -26.36 -19.19 -16.77
N VAL A 191 -26.33 -17.86 -16.65
CA VAL A 191 -26.09 -16.94 -17.77
C VAL A 191 -24.78 -17.28 -18.47
N LEU A 192 -23.70 -17.43 -17.72
CA LEU A 192 -22.37 -17.69 -18.28
C LEU A 192 -22.26 -19.11 -18.88
N ARG A 193 -22.96 -20.10 -18.31
CA ARG A 193 -23.04 -21.45 -18.91
C ARG A 193 -23.75 -21.46 -20.26
N HIS A 194 -24.80 -20.65 -20.44
CA HIS A 194 -25.41 -20.44 -21.76
C HIS A 194 -24.44 -19.80 -22.77
N LEU A 195 -23.48 -19.02 -22.29
CA LEU A 195 -22.39 -18.44 -23.09
C LEU A 195 -21.21 -19.42 -23.30
N GLY A 196 -21.30 -20.65 -22.80
CA GLY A 196 -20.27 -21.68 -22.97
C GLY A 196 -19.11 -21.60 -21.98
N LEU A 197 -19.25 -20.84 -20.89
CA LEU A 197 -18.23 -20.67 -19.85
C LEU A 197 -18.51 -21.59 -18.66
N ALA A 198 -17.45 -22.24 -18.17
CA ALA A 198 -17.52 -23.11 -17.01
C ALA A 198 -17.62 -22.27 -15.74
N THR A 199 -18.66 -22.51 -14.94
CA THR A 199 -18.91 -21.78 -13.69
C THR A 199 -19.16 -22.70 -12.52
N ARG A 200 -18.74 -22.26 -11.33
CA ARG A 200 -19.10 -22.87 -10.06
C ARG A 200 -19.75 -21.87 -9.14
N PHE A 201 -20.75 -22.35 -8.40
CA PHE A 201 -21.40 -21.64 -7.33
C PHE A 201 -20.53 -21.75 -6.08
N CYS A 202 -20.09 -20.62 -5.54
CA CYS A 202 -19.35 -20.56 -4.30
C CYS A 202 -20.25 -20.12 -3.15
N SER A 203 -20.24 -20.88 -2.05
CA SER A 203 -20.72 -20.44 -0.75
C SER A 203 -19.53 -20.17 0.15
N GLY A 204 -19.52 -19.02 0.81
CA GLY A 204 -18.41 -18.61 1.64
C GLY A 204 -18.74 -17.59 2.73
N TYR A 205 -17.70 -17.09 3.39
CA TYR A 205 -17.82 -15.90 4.22
C TYR A 205 -17.47 -14.65 3.40
N LEU A 206 -18.20 -13.57 3.65
CA LEU A 206 -17.80 -12.24 3.27
C LEU A 206 -17.42 -11.48 4.54
N ILE A 207 -16.20 -10.95 4.59
CA ILE A 207 -15.71 -10.06 5.64
C ILE A 207 -15.50 -8.69 5.02
N GLN A 208 -16.22 -7.69 5.51
CA GLN A 208 -16.02 -6.30 5.10
C GLN A 208 -15.62 -5.47 6.31
N LEU A 209 -14.44 -4.87 6.21
CA LEU A 209 -13.88 -4.03 7.25
C LEU A 209 -13.97 -2.56 6.85
N ILE A 210 -14.22 -1.69 7.82
CA ILE A 210 -14.23 -0.24 7.61
C ILE A 210 -12.85 0.17 7.08
N ALA A 211 -12.85 0.85 5.93
CA ALA A 211 -11.66 1.47 5.36
C ALA A 211 -11.28 2.71 6.18
N ASP A 212 -9.97 2.94 6.38
CA ASP A 212 -9.51 4.08 7.19
C ASP A 212 -9.73 5.43 6.48
N VAL A 213 -9.64 5.42 5.15
CA VAL A 213 -9.83 6.59 4.29
C VAL A 213 -11.04 6.31 3.43
N LYS A 214 -12.02 7.22 3.49
CA LYS A 214 -13.17 7.17 2.57
C LYS A 214 -12.67 7.38 1.15
N SER A 215 -13.11 6.53 0.23
CA SER A 215 -12.79 6.69 -1.18
C SER A 215 -13.27 8.06 -1.67
N LEU A 216 -12.40 8.79 -2.36
CA LEU A 216 -12.75 10.08 -2.97
C LEU A 216 -13.52 9.88 -4.30
N ASP A 217 -13.17 8.84 -5.06
CA ASP A 217 -13.66 8.60 -6.43
C ASP A 217 -14.35 7.23 -6.62
N GLY A 218 -14.66 6.51 -5.53
CA GLY A 218 -15.29 5.19 -5.57
C GLY A 218 -16.40 5.03 -4.53
N PRO A 219 -17.16 3.91 -4.57
CA PRO A 219 -18.23 3.66 -3.62
C PRO A 219 -17.70 3.71 -2.19
N SER A 220 -18.47 4.34 -1.30
CA SER A 220 -18.17 4.36 0.13
C SER A 220 -18.21 2.91 0.62
N GLY A 221 -17.10 2.42 1.18
CA GLY A 221 -17.06 1.10 1.81
C GLY A 221 -18.03 1.00 2.99
N THR A 222 -18.10 -0.17 3.62
CA THR A 222 -18.95 -0.39 4.78
C THR A 222 -18.71 0.63 5.91
N THR A 223 -19.79 1.02 6.59
CA THR A 223 -19.75 1.91 7.77
C THR A 223 -19.39 1.18 9.06
N GLU A 224 -19.51 -0.15 9.07
CA GLU A 224 -19.16 -1.00 10.19
C GLU A 224 -18.40 -2.25 9.76
N ASP A 225 -17.59 -2.80 10.65
CA ASP A 225 -16.98 -4.11 10.42
C ASP A 225 -18.09 -5.16 10.50
N PHE A 226 -18.33 -5.88 9.42
CA PHE A 226 -19.34 -6.93 9.42
C PHE A 226 -18.84 -8.16 8.68
N THR A 227 -19.52 -9.27 8.98
CA THR A 227 -19.33 -10.52 8.26
C THR A 227 -20.64 -11.27 8.19
N ASP A 228 -20.86 -11.92 7.05
CA ASP A 228 -22.04 -12.75 6.82
C ASP A 228 -21.66 -13.95 5.94
N LEU A 229 -22.54 -14.94 5.89
CA LEU A 229 -22.54 -15.94 4.85
C LEU A 229 -22.89 -15.27 3.52
N HIS A 230 -22.11 -15.59 2.50
CA HIS A 230 -22.27 -15.00 1.18
C HIS A 230 -22.14 -16.04 0.08
N ALA A 231 -22.61 -15.69 -1.10
CA ALA A 231 -22.47 -16.52 -2.29
C ALA A 231 -22.10 -15.70 -3.52
N TRP A 232 -21.26 -16.27 -4.36
CA TRP A 232 -20.78 -15.64 -5.60
C TRP A 232 -20.55 -16.69 -6.69
N THR A 233 -20.25 -16.23 -7.90
CA THR A 233 -19.90 -17.10 -9.03
C THR A 233 -18.41 -17.09 -9.25
N GLU A 234 -17.82 -18.26 -9.51
CA GLU A 234 -16.47 -18.32 -10.07
C GLU A 234 -16.50 -18.89 -11.48
N VAL A 235 -15.68 -18.33 -12.35
CA VAL A 235 -15.58 -18.68 -13.77
C VAL A 235 -14.19 -19.22 -14.05
N PHE A 236 -14.10 -20.36 -14.72
CA PHE A 236 -12.82 -20.92 -15.11
C PHE A 236 -12.32 -20.26 -16.40
N LEU A 237 -11.15 -19.60 -16.32
CA LEU A 237 -10.50 -18.93 -17.43
C LEU A 237 -9.11 -19.55 -17.67
N PRO A 238 -8.81 -20.04 -18.89
CA PRO A 238 -7.48 -20.59 -19.21
C PRO A 238 -6.37 -19.58 -18.91
N GLY A 239 -5.32 -20.05 -18.22
CA GLY A 239 -4.23 -19.23 -17.68
C GLY A 239 -4.48 -18.66 -16.27
N ALA A 240 -5.71 -18.22 -15.95
CA ALA A 240 -6.04 -17.62 -14.65
C ALA A 240 -6.63 -18.60 -13.63
N GLY A 241 -7.24 -19.69 -14.11
CA GLY A 241 -7.98 -20.62 -13.25
C GLY A 241 -9.37 -20.08 -12.87
N TRP A 242 -9.82 -20.34 -11.64
CA TRP A 242 -11.11 -19.88 -11.14
C TRP A 242 -11.03 -18.42 -10.69
N VAL A 243 -11.76 -17.54 -11.37
CA VAL A 243 -11.86 -16.10 -11.04
C VAL A 243 -13.26 -15.79 -10.51
N GLY A 244 -13.34 -15.12 -9.36
CA GLY A 244 -14.60 -14.84 -8.68
C GLY A 244 -15.25 -13.51 -9.05
N PHE A 245 -16.56 -13.56 -9.24
CA PHE A 245 -17.44 -12.45 -9.59
C PHE A 245 -18.62 -12.44 -8.63
N ASP A 246 -18.81 -11.30 -7.96
CA ASP A 246 -19.90 -11.08 -7.03
C ASP A 246 -20.98 -10.22 -7.70
N PRO A 247 -22.10 -10.81 -8.16
CA PRO A 247 -23.15 -10.07 -8.84
C PRO A 247 -23.96 -9.20 -7.89
N THR A 248 -23.82 -9.36 -6.57
CA THR A 248 -24.48 -8.49 -5.59
C THR A 248 -23.79 -7.14 -5.47
N SER A 249 -22.46 -7.10 -5.62
CA SER A 249 -21.68 -5.86 -5.59
C SER A 249 -21.26 -5.36 -6.97
N GLY A 250 -21.35 -6.21 -8.01
CA GLY A 250 -20.85 -5.92 -9.34
C GLY A 250 -19.31 -5.95 -9.43
N LEU A 251 -18.62 -6.40 -8.38
CA LEU A 251 -17.17 -6.44 -8.28
C LEU A 251 -16.60 -7.85 -8.43
N LEU A 252 -15.30 -7.94 -8.69
CA LEU A 252 -14.56 -9.18 -8.49
C LEU A 252 -14.47 -9.50 -7.00
N THR A 253 -14.36 -10.78 -6.68
CA THR A 253 -14.11 -11.23 -5.30
C THR A 253 -12.74 -10.76 -4.82
N GLY A 254 -12.69 -10.15 -3.64
CA GLY A 254 -11.48 -9.62 -3.02
C GLY A 254 -11.05 -10.41 -1.78
N GLU A 255 -10.22 -9.79 -0.95
CA GLU A 255 -9.65 -10.36 0.27
C GLU A 255 -10.67 -10.72 1.35
N GLY A 256 -11.86 -10.10 1.29
CA GLY A 256 -12.99 -10.37 2.16
C GLY A 256 -13.76 -11.65 1.80
N HIS A 257 -13.58 -12.20 0.60
CA HIS A 257 -14.31 -13.38 0.13
C HIS A 257 -13.54 -14.65 0.46
N LEU A 258 -13.98 -15.36 1.50
CA LEU A 258 -13.37 -16.61 1.95
C LEU A 258 -14.23 -17.79 1.47
N PRO A 259 -13.87 -18.48 0.36
CA PRO A 259 -14.64 -19.61 -0.14
C PRO A 259 -14.64 -20.74 0.89
N LEU A 260 -15.81 -21.33 1.15
CA LEU A 260 -15.98 -22.49 2.04
C LEU A 260 -16.32 -23.74 1.23
N CYS A 261 -17.24 -23.63 0.27
CA CYS A 261 -17.64 -24.71 -0.61
C CYS A 261 -17.99 -24.20 -2.01
N CYS A 262 -17.25 -24.68 -3.01
CA CYS A 262 -17.46 -24.34 -4.42
C CYS A 262 -17.88 -25.57 -5.21
N THR A 263 -19.06 -25.54 -5.82
CA THR A 263 -19.60 -26.70 -6.54
C THR A 263 -20.35 -26.27 -7.81
N PRO A 264 -20.61 -27.17 -8.77
CA PRO A 264 -21.45 -26.83 -9.91
C PRO A 264 -22.92 -26.54 -9.56
N ASN A 265 -23.39 -26.92 -8.37
CA ASN A 265 -24.80 -26.87 -7.98
C ASN A 265 -25.01 -26.21 -6.60
N PRO A 266 -25.89 -25.21 -6.47
CA PRO A 266 -26.10 -24.54 -5.19
C PRO A 266 -26.54 -25.48 -4.07
N SER A 267 -27.31 -26.53 -4.39
CA SER A 267 -27.76 -27.54 -3.41
C SER A 267 -26.60 -28.30 -2.75
N SER A 268 -25.48 -28.45 -3.45
CA SER A 268 -24.27 -29.12 -2.92
C SER A 268 -23.39 -28.18 -2.10
N ALA A 269 -23.60 -26.87 -2.20
CA ALA A 269 -22.87 -25.84 -1.47
C ALA A 269 -23.61 -25.32 -0.23
N ALA A 270 -24.75 -25.92 0.14
CA ALA A 270 -25.50 -25.52 1.33
C ALA A 270 -24.60 -25.59 2.60
N PRO A 271 -24.55 -24.53 3.43
CA PRO A 271 -23.64 -24.46 4.58
C PRO A 271 -23.81 -25.62 5.57
N ILE A 272 -25.06 -26.00 5.84
CA ILE A 272 -25.44 -27.17 6.62
C ILE A 272 -26.55 -27.89 5.84
N SER A 273 -26.40 -29.21 5.65
CA SER A 273 -27.41 -30.04 4.99
C SER A 273 -27.48 -31.42 5.61
N GLY A 274 -28.66 -32.01 5.69
CA GLY A 274 -28.83 -33.39 6.12
C GLY A 274 -30.30 -33.78 6.16
N ALA A 275 -30.55 -35.07 6.31
CA ALA A 275 -31.91 -35.58 6.48
C ALA A 275 -32.37 -35.38 7.92
N LEU A 276 -33.65 -35.11 8.12
CA LEU A 276 -34.29 -35.07 9.42
C LEU A 276 -35.71 -35.65 9.32
N ASP A 277 -36.24 -36.15 10.45
CA ASP A 277 -37.65 -36.49 10.53
C ASP A 277 -38.51 -35.24 10.25
N PRO A 278 -39.72 -35.38 9.66
CA PRO A 278 -40.63 -34.24 9.49
C PRO A 278 -40.88 -33.53 10.83
N CYS A 279 -40.64 -32.23 10.90
CA CYS A 279 -40.83 -31.42 12.09
C CYS A 279 -40.97 -29.94 11.76
N GLU A 280 -41.35 -29.15 12.75
CA GLU A 280 -41.22 -27.69 12.69
C GLU A 280 -39.85 -27.31 13.28
N ALA A 281 -39.13 -26.43 12.60
CA ALA A 281 -37.80 -26.00 13.01
C ALA A 281 -37.67 -24.49 12.93
N THR A 282 -37.18 -23.88 14.01
CA THR A 282 -36.76 -22.47 14.03
C THR A 282 -35.25 -22.42 13.86
N MET A 283 -34.77 -21.58 12.95
CA MET A 283 -33.34 -21.37 12.71
C MET A 283 -32.93 -19.98 13.17
N GLU A 284 -31.86 -19.91 13.94
CA GLU A 284 -31.17 -18.68 14.31
C GLU A 284 -29.74 -18.72 13.77
N HIS A 285 -29.27 -17.58 13.30
CA HIS A 285 -27.93 -17.43 12.79
C HIS A 285 -27.32 -16.13 13.32
N HIS A 286 -26.07 -16.21 13.76
CA HIS A 286 -25.33 -15.08 14.27
C HIS A 286 -23.89 -15.14 13.77
N MET A 287 -23.39 -14.02 13.29
CA MET A 287 -22.00 -13.86 12.90
C MET A 287 -21.40 -12.58 13.49
N LYS A 288 -20.10 -12.66 13.78
CA LYS A 288 -19.33 -11.55 14.33
C LYS A 288 -17.91 -11.61 13.82
N VAL A 289 -17.38 -10.45 13.46
CA VAL A 289 -15.95 -10.25 13.17
C VAL A 289 -15.34 -9.33 14.22
N THR A 290 -14.08 -9.55 14.58
CA THR A 290 -13.33 -8.69 15.50
C THR A 290 -11.89 -8.58 15.05
N ARG A 291 -11.34 -7.37 15.00
CA ARG A 291 -9.91 -7.15 14.69
C ARG A 291 -9.08 -7.57 15.89
N ILE A 292 -8.18 -8.55 15.73
CA ILE A 292 -7.27 -9.03 16.77
C ILE A 292 -5.96 -8.24 16.74
N HIS A 293 -5.43 -8.03 15.53
CA HIS A 293 -4.16 -7.34 15.32
C HIS A 293 -4.22 -6.48 14.06
N GLU A 294 -3.76 -5.24 14.19
CA GLU A 294 -3.72 -4.24 13.12
C GLU A 294 -2.33 -3.62 13.12
N ASP A 295 -1.55 -3.86 12.06
CA ASP A 295 -0.23 -3.24 11.92
C ASP A 295 -0.37 -1.69 11.87
N PRO A 296 0.58 -0.90 12.44
CA PRO A 296 0.48 0.56 12.49
C PRO A 296 0.46 1.21 11.11
N ARG A 297 -0.65 1.85 10.73
CA ARG A 297 -0.83 2.40 9.38
C ARG A 297 -0.49 3.88 9.34
N ILE A 298 0.08 4.35 8.23
CA ILE A 298 0.28 5.79 7.95
C ILE A 298 -1.04 6.58 7.86
N THR A 299 -2.17 5.89 7.73
CA THR A 299 -3.52 6.46 7.58
C THR A 299 -4.22 6.76 8.90
N LYS A 300 -3.67 6.33 10.04
CA LYS A 300 -4.21 6.64 11.37
C LYS A 300 -3.13 7.27 12.25
N PRO A 301 -3.49 8.23 13.12
CA PRO A 301 -2.58 8.68 14.16
C PRO A 301 -2.22 7.51 15.08
N TYR A 302 -1.02 7.55 15.65
CA TYR A 302 -0.64 6.64 16.72
C TYR A 302 -1.66 6.71 17.86
N SER A 303 -1.94 5.58 18.51
CA SER A 303 -2.74 5.60 19.73
C SER A 303 -2.04 6.41 20.81
N GLU A 304 -2.80 6.96 21.76
CA GLU A 304 -2.23 7.68 22.92
C GLU A 304 -1.15 6.87 23.65
N GLN A 305 -1.34 5.55 23.75
CA GLN A 305 -0.36 4.66 24.34
C GLN A 305 0.92 4.56 23.51
N GLN A 306 0.80 4.42 22.19
CA GLN A 306 1.95 4.39 21.27
C GLN A 306 2.70 5.71 21.29
N TRP A 307 1.98 6.83 21.27
CA TRP A 307 2.58 8.17 21.33
C TRP A 307 3.36 8.39 22.63
N ARG A 308 2.80 8.01 23.78
CA ARG A 308 3.50 8.07 25.06
C ARG A 308 4.75 7.19 25.08
N ALA A 309 4.69 6.00 24.47
CA ALA A 309 5.86 5.12 24.38
C ALA A 309 6.98 5.73 23.52
N ILE A 310 6.62 6.36 22.39
CA ILE A 310 7.57 7.09 21.53
C ILE A 310 8.19 8.27 22.29
N ASP A 311 7.38 9.09 22.95
CA ASP A 311 7.86 10.23 23.72
C ASP A 311 8.76 9.80 24.88
N GLN A 312 8.39 8.73 25.59
CA GLN A 312 9.21 8.17 26.66
C GLN A 312 10.55 7.64 26.14
N LEU A 313 10.56 6.97 24.99
CA LEU A 313 11.78 6.51 24.34
C LEU A 313 12.65 7.70 23.89
N GLY A 314 12.05 8.76 23.35
CA GLY A 314 12.76 9.99 22.99
C GLY A 314 13.46 10.61 24.19
N ARG A 315 12.75 10.75 25.32
CA ARG A 315 13.33 11.26 26.57
C ARG A 315 14.46 10.37 27.10
N GLN A 316 14.32 9.06 26.97
CA GLN A 316 15.38 8.12 27.36
C GLN A 316 16.62 8.31 26.49
N ILE A 317 16.45 8.41 25.17
CA ILE A 317 17.55 8.66 24.23
C ILE A 317 18.23 9.99 24.53
N ASP A 318 17.48 11.07 24.77
CA ASP A 318 18.03 12.37 25.14
C ASP A 318 18.87 12.28 26.42
N GLN A 319 18.38 11.57 27.44
CA GLN A 319 19.12 11.35 28.68
C GLN A 319 20.40 10.54 28.45
N ASP A 320 20.34 9.51 27.60
CA ASP A 320 21.49 8.68 27.26
C ASP A 320 22.56 9.48 26.49
N LEU A 321 22.14 10.34 25.56
CA LEU A 321 23.03 11.24 24.83
C LEU A 321 23.72 12.24 25.77
N MET A 322 22.99 12.81 26.73
CA MET A 322 23.57 13.69 27.75
C MET A 322 24.56 12.94 28.66
N ASN A 323 24.20 11.75 29.13
CA ASN A 323 25.06 10.92 29.99
C ASN A 323 26.36 10.49 29.31
N GLN A 324 26.33 10.32 27.98
CA GLN A 324 27.47 9.92 27.16
C GLN A 324 28.25 11.12 26.57
N ASP A 325 27.90 12.36 26.94
CA ASP A 325 28.49 13.60 26.40
C ASP A 325 28.49 13.66 24.85
N VAL A 326 27.44 13.13 24.23
CA VAL A 326 27.28 13.18 22.77
C VAL A 326 26.77 14.57 22.40
N ARG A 327 27.63 15.37 21.77
CA ARG A 327 27.32 16.75 21.38
C ARG A 327 27.08 16.88 19.88
N LEU A 328 26.06 17.65 19.52
CA LEU A 328 25.84 18.08 18.14
C LEU A 328 26.72 19.30 17.83
N THR A 329 27.55 19.22 16.79
CA THR A 329 28.27 20.39 16.25
C THR A 329 27.79 20.69 14.84
N MET A 330 27.36 21.92 14.59
CA MET A 330 27.06 22.42 13.24
C MET A 330 28.36 22.83 12.53
N GLY A 331 28.60 22.32 11.32
CA GLY A 331 29.86 22.49 10.58
C GLY A 331 30.22 23.94 10.20
N GLY A 332 31.53 24.22 10.04
CA GLY A 332 32.13 25.56 9.98
C GLY A 332 32.28 26.25 8.62
N GLU A 333 31.50 25.89 7.60
CA GLU A 333 31.47 26.61 6.30
C GLU A 333 30.09 27.26 6.08
N PRO A 334 29.78 28.38 6.79
CA PRO A 334 28.51 29.05 6.62
C PRO A 334 28.39 29.57 5.18
N THR A 335 27.26 29.23 4.57
CA THR A 335 26.94 29.53 3.18
C THR A 335 26.00 30.74 3.14
N PHE A 336 26.37 31.78 2.40
CA PHE A 336 25.50 32.92 2.17
C PHE A 336 24.70 32.72 0.89
N VAL A 337 23.38 32.87 0.97
CA VAL A 337 22.43 32.90 -0.15
C VAL A 337 21.60 34.16 -0.01
N SER A 338 21.49 34.94 -1.09
CA SER A 338 20.68 36.17 -1.08
C SER A 338 19.21 35.84 -0.85
N ILE A 339 18.51 36.57 0.03
CA ILE A 339 17.07 36.35 0.24
C ILE A 339 16.24 36.87 -0.93
N ASP A 340 16.75 37.88 -1.64
CA ASP A 340 16.07 38.54 -2.75
C ASP A 340 16.14 37.75 -4.06
N ASP A 341 17.06 36.79 -4.14
CA ASP A 341 17.26 35.94 -5.31
C ASP A 341 17.94 34.62 -4.90
N ARG A 342 17.14 33.64 -4.45
CA ARG A 342 17.65 32.34 -3.96
C ARG A 342 17.79 31.30 -5.08
N GLU A 343 17.11 31.52 -6.19
CA GLU A 343 16.90 30.51 -7.23
C GLU A 343 17.78 30.70 -8.45
N SER A 344 18.45 31.84 -8.60
CA SER A 344 19.33 32.06 -9.74
C SER A 344 20.57 31.15 -9.73
N SER A 345 21.10 30.93 -10.94
CA SER A 345 22.23 30.04 -11.16
C SER A 345 23.47 30.43 -10.35
N GLU A 346 23.65 31.72 -10.01
CA GLU A 346 24.77 32.17 -9.18
C GLU A 346 24.71 31.65 -7.74
N TRP A 347 23.54 31.39 -7.18
CA TRP A 347 23.40 30.86 -5.81
C TRP A 347 23.31 29.35 -5.74
N GLN A 348 22.95 28.70 -6.85
CA GLN A 348 22.85 27.25 -6.96
C GLN A 348 24.13 26.60 -7.52
N LEU A 349 24.55 26.98 -8.73
CA LEU A 349 25.53 26.24 -9.51
C LEU A 349 26.80 27.05 -9.82
N GLU A 350 26.67 28.29 -10.29
CA GLU A 350 27.78 29.04 -10.89
C GLU A 350 28.81 29.55 -9.86
N ALA A 351 30.07 29.63 -10.32
CA ALA A 351 31.21 30.12 -9.55
C ALA A 351 31.16 31.62 -9.28
N LEU A 352 30.60 32.37 -10.21
CA LEU A 352 30.47 33.81 -10.20
C LEU A 352 29.11 34.14 -10.80
N GLY A 353 28.51 35.22 -10.36
CA GLY A 353 27.37 35.82 -11.02
C GLY A 353 27.39 37.33 -10.82
N PRO A 354 26.37 38.04 -11.33
CA PRO A 354 26.35 39.49 -11.33
C PRO A 354 26.41 40.09 -9.93
N GLN A 355 25.85 39.44 -8.90
CA GLN A 355 25.73 40.02 -7.56
C GLN A 355 26.53 39.26 -6.50
N LYS A 356 26.78 37.97 -6.69
CA LYS A 356 27.38 37.07 -5.69
C LYS A 356 28.68 37.59 -5.11
N LYS A 357 29.59 38.10 -5.96
CA LYS A 357 30.90 38.62 -5.52
C LYS A 357 30.76 39.91 -4.73
N ALA A 358 29.96 40.87 -5.22
CA ALA A 358 29.76 42.17 -4.58
C ALA A 358 29.07 42.05 -3.21
N LEU A 359 28.03 41.22 -3.11
CA LEU A 359 27.32 40.95 -1.85
C LEU A 359 28.24 40.22 -0.85
N SER A 360 29.00 39.23 -1.32
CA SER A 360 29.96 38.53 -0.47
C SER A 360 31.08 39.45 0.03
N GLN A 361 31.56 40.38 -0.79
CA GLN A 361 32.54 41.40 -0.39
C GLN A 361 31.98 42.36 0.65
N THR A 362 30.72 42.75 0.51
CA THR A 362 30.03 43.60 1.49
C THR A 362 29.92 42.90 2.84
N LEU A 363 29.47 41.64 2.84
CA LEU A 363 29.42 40.81 4.04
C LEU A 363 30.82 40.62 4.65
N PHE A 364 31.82 40.31 3.82
CA PHE A 364 33.20 40.14 4.24
C PHE A 364 33.76 41.39 4.94
N LYS A 365 33.56 42.58 4.37
CA LYS A 365 33.98 43.85 5.00
C LYS A 365 33.31 44.09 6.34
N ARG A 366 32.01 43.78 6.47
CA ARG A 366 31.29 43.90 7.75
C ARG A 366 31.86 42.94 8.79
N LEU A 367 32.08 41.68 8.41
CA LEU A 367 32.66 40.67 9.30
C LEU A 367 34.11 40.99 9.67
N GLN A 368 34.90 41.54 8.74
CA GLN A 368 36.23 42.05 9.02
C GLN A 368 36.17 43.18 10.07
N GLY A 369 35.23 44.12 9.94
CA GLY A 369 35.07 45.21 10.91
C GLY A 369 34.74 44.73 12.33
N ILE A 370 34.03 43.60 12.46
CA ILE A 370 33.65 43.01 13.75
C ILE A 370 34.79 42.15 14.32
N TYR A 371 35.34 41.24 13.53
CA TYR A 371 36.22 40.17 14.04
C TYR A 371 37.71 40.40 13.79
N GLY A 372 38.08 41.17 12.76
CA GLY A 372 39.45 41.25 12.25
C GLY A 372 39.88 42.66 11.91
N LYS A 373 39.59 43.62 12.80
CA LYS A 373 40.01 45.03 12.66
C LYS A 373 41.55 45.08 12.54
N HIS A 374 42.06 45.71 11.48
CA HIS A 374 43.50 45.72 11.11
C HIS A 374 44.10 44.35 10.69
N GLY A 375 43.25 43.39 10.33
CA GLY A 375 43.66 42.11 9.76
C GLY A 375 44.16 42.22 8.31
N LEU A 376 45.01 41.27 7.91
CA LEU A 376 45.44 41.09 6.54
C LEU A 376 44.32 40.43 5.73
N VAL A 377 43.87 41.13 4.68
CA VAL A 377 42.89 40.61 3.73
C VAL A 377 43.62 39.92 2.58
N HIS A 378 43.16 38.73 2.22
CA HIS A 378 43.68 37.98 1.08
C HIS A 378 42.55 37.49 0.19
N HIS A 379 42.51 38.01 -1.04
CA HIS A 379 41.65 37.52 -2.10
C HIS A 379 42.44 36.55 -2.96
N GLY A 380 41.94 35.32 -3.10
CA GLY A 380 42.65 34.31 -3.88
C GLY A 380 41.73 33.21 -4.37
N GLN A 381 42.34 32.18 -4.93
CA GLN A 381 41.62 30.99 -5.38
C GLN A 381 41.10 30.19 -4.18
N GLY A 382 39.86 29.74 -4.28
CA GLY A 382 39.17 28.84 -3.38
C GLY A 382 39.31 27.38 -3.82
N LYS A 383 38.41 26.52 -3.35
CA LYS A 383 38.37 25.10 -3.75
C LYS A 383 38.09 24.98 -5.26
N TRP A 384 38.76 24.06 -5.93
CA TRP A 384 38.47 23.69 -7.31
C TRP A 384 37.68 22.38 -7.27
N TYR A 385 36.42 22.41 -7.72
CA TYR A 385 35.59 21.21 -7.77
C TYR A 385 35.77 20.47 -9.11
N PRO A 386 35.70 19.12 -9.11
CA PRO A 386 35.72 18.34 -10.34
C PRO A 386 34.63 18.81 -11.32
N GLY A 387 35.01 19.04 -12.58
CA GLY A 387 34.10 19.50 -13.64
C GLY A 387 34.04 21.02 -13.85
N GLU A 388 34.63 21.83 -12.97
CA GLU A 388 34.74 23.29 -13.18
C GLU A 388 35.97 23.65 -14.01
N ILE A 389 35.84 24.59 -14.95
CA ILE A 389 36.94 25.02 -15.83
C ILE A 389 37.93 25.93 -15.07
N LEU A 390 37.46 26.66 -14.05
CA LEU A 390 38.26 27.58 -13.24
C LEU A 390 38.02 27.31 -11.75
N PRO A 391 39.03 27.51 -10.87
CA PRO A 391 38.82 27.39 -9.44
C PRO A 391 37.85 28.47 -8.93
N ARG A 392 37.11 28.15 -7.87
CA ARG A 392 36.29 29.15 -7.14
C ARG A 392 37.19 30.25 -6.57
N TRP A 393 36.59 31.31 -6.04
CA TRP A 393 37.30 32.39 -5.34
C TRP A 393 37.07 32.29 -3.82
N SER A 394 38.01 32.81 -3.05
CA SER A 394 37.90 32.92 -1.60
C SER A 394 38.40 34.28 -1.10
N MET A 395 37.71 34.81 -0.11
CA MET A 395 38.14 35.99 0.64
C MET A 395 38.46 35.56 2.05
N ASN A 396 39.68 35.84 2.48
CA ASN A 396 40.20 35.43 3.78
C ASN A 396 40.61 36.66 4.56
N CYS A 397 40.26 36.71 5.84
CA CYS A 397 40.79 37.69 6.78
C CYS A 397 41.64 36.96 7.81
N TYR A 398 42.86 37.43 8.00
CA TYR A 398 43.80 36.94 8.99
C TYR A 398 44.07 38.04 10.00
N TRP A 399 43.88 37.75 11.28
CA TRP A 399 44.14 38.70 12.35
C TRP A 399 44.79 38.01 13.54
N ARG A 400 45.50 38.80 14.34
CA ARG A 400 46.18 38.32 15.53
C ARG A 400 45.22 38.26 16.69
N LYS A 401 45.34 37.22 17.53
CA LYS A 401 44.56 37.09 18.76
C LYS A 401 44.89 38.17 19.79
N ASP A 402 46.09 38.76 19.71
CA ASP A 402 46.56 39.82 20.59
C ASP A 402 46.08 41.23 20.17
N GLY A 403 45.30 41.35 19.10
CA GLY A 403 44.72 42.61 18.63
C GLY A 403 45.70 43.56 17.94
N GLN A 404 46.97 43.21 17.77
CA GLN A 404 47.91 44.04 17.02
C GLN A 404 47.62 44.01 15.52
N ALA A 405 47.91 45.12 14.83
CA ALA A 405 47.69 45.24 13.40
C ALA A 405 48.61 44.29 12.61
N MET A 406 48.01 43.46 11.75
CA MET A 406 48.76 42.68 10.75
C MET A 406 49.03 43.48 9.49
N TRP A 407 48.16 44.45 9.19
CA TRP A 407 48.28 45.35 8.05
C TRP A 407 48.06 46.78 8.52
N GLN A 408 49.07 47.63 8.31
CA GLN A 408 49.11 48.97 8.90
C GLN A 408 48.45 50.04 8.02
N ASP A 409 48.46 49.86 6.70
CA ASP A 409 47.95 50.86 5.76
C ASP A 409 46.89 50.25 4.82
N ALA A 410 45.62 50.44 5.18
CA ALA A 410 44.49 49.94 4.41
C ALA A 410 44.36 50.60 3.01
N SER A 411 44.99 51.76 2.77
CA SER A 411 44.92 52.46 1.49
C SER A 411 45.69 51.75 0.37
N LEU A 412 46.63 50.87 0.73
CA LEU A 412 47.43 50.07 -0.20
C LEU A 412 46.67 48.82 -0.72
N MET A 413 45.48 48.54 -0.21
CA MET A 413 44.63 47.44 -0.68
C MET A 413 43.72 47.92 -1.81
N SER A 414 43.67 47.17 -2.92
CA SER A 414 42.80 47.54 -4.04
C SER A 414 41.30 47.44 -3.67
N GLY A 415 40.51 48.40 -4.14
CA GLY A 415 39.05 48.38 -4.09
C GLY A 415 38.44 48.18 -5.49
N GLU A 416 37.13 47.89 -5.57
CA GLU A 416 36.44 47.56 -6.85
C GLU A 416 36.58 48.61 -7.96
N ALA A 417 36.77 49.89 -7.62
CA ALA A 417 36.95 50.96 -8.61
C ALA A 417 38.36 51.00 -9.24
N ALA A 418 39.37 50.41 -8.58
CA ALA A 418 40.75 50.37 -9.06
C ALA A 418 41.04 49.21 -10.04
N ASP A 419 40.17 48.19 -10.05
CA ASP A 419 40.36 46.95 -10.83
C ASP A 419 40.23 47.14 -12.36
N LYS A 420 39.79 48.30 -12.85
CA LYS A 420 39.59 48.54 -14.30
C LYS A 420 40.81 49.05 -15.06
N ALA A 421 41.89 49.45 -14.38
CA ALA A 421 43.04 50.09 -15.03
C ALA A 421 44.28 49.20 -15.16
N GLN A 422 44.31 48.04 -14.50
CA GLN A 422 45.50 47.20 -14.37
C GLN A 422 45.35 45.91 -15.17
N THR A 423 46.40 45.52 -15.88
CA THR A 423 46.42 44.36 -16.77
C THR A 423 47.41 43.30 -16.29
N HIS A 424 47.38 42.10 -16.90
CA HIS A 424 48.37 41.07 -16.62
C HIS A 424 49.83 41.54 -16.86
N LYS A 425 50.04 42.54 -17.72
CA LYS A 425 51.36 43.14 -17.97
C LYS A 425 51.85 43.95 -16.77
N ASP A 426 50.94 44.61 -16.05
CA ASP A 426 51.26 45.37 -14.84
C ASP A 426 51.61 44.42 -13.69
N ALA A 427 50.89 43.29 -13.58
CA ALA A 427 51.24 42.22 -12.65
C ALA A 427 52.63 41.62 -12.95
N LEU A 428 52.95 41.41 -14.24
CA LEU A 428 54.27 40.94 -14.65
C LEU A 428 55.36 41.98 -14.33
N ARG A 429 55.09 43.27 -14.59
CA ARG A 429 56.01 44.38 -14.28
C ARG A 429 56.26 44.50 -12.77
N PHE A 430 55.21 44.36 -11.96
CA PHE A 430 55.31 44.31 -10.51
C PHE A 430 56.13 43.11 -10.03
N ALA A 431 55.82 41.90 -10.50
CA ALA A 431 56.53 40.68 -10.12
C ALA A 431 58.02 40.72 -10.50
N SER A 432 58.36 41.34 -11.63
CA SER A 432 59.74 41.53 -12.10
C SER A 432 60.51 42.64 -11.36
N HIS A 433 59.83 43.62 -10.78
CA HIS A 433 60.45 44.69 -9.96
C HIS A 433 60.45 44.40 -8.45
N TRP A 434 59.71 43.37 -8.01
CA TRP A 434 59.57 42.99 -6.60
C TRP A 434 60.87 42.66 -5.83
N PRO A 435 62.05 42.33 -6.42
CA PRO A 435 63.21 41.97 -5.61
C PRO A 435 64.08 43.12 -5.06
N SER A 436 63.97 44.38 -5.47
CA SER A 436 65.04 45.37 -5.22
C SER A 436 64.76 46.48 -4.20
N THR A 437 63.54 46.67 -3.70
CA THR A 437 63.24 47.80 -2.79
C THR A 437 62.49 47.45 -1.50
N TRP A 438 62.10 46.18 -1.29
CA TRP A 438 61.51 45.77 -0.01
C TRP A 438 62.61 45.22 0.92
N PRO A 439 62.85 45.80 2.11
CA PRO A 439 63.68 45.17 3.13
C PRO A 439 62.87 43.99 3.69
N CYS A 440 62.88 42.88 2.95
CA CYS A 440 62.43 41.60 3.44
C CYS A 440 63.55 41.07 4.35
N PRO A 441 63.34 40.96 5.68
CA PRO A 441 64.27 40.24 6.51
C PRO A 441 64.34 38.81 5.98
N GLN A 442 65.56 38.26 5.94
CA GLN A 442 65.92 37.00 5.31
C GLN A 442 64.81 35.92 5.41
N ARG A 443 64.30 35.63 4.20
CA ARG A 443 63.19 34.76 3.79
C ARG A 443 63.35 33.33 4.37
N GLY A 444 62.28 32.67 4.80
CA GLY A 444 61.23 32.13 3.92
C GLY A 444 59.84 32.71 4.10
N PHE A 445 59.50 33.70 3.28
CA PHE A 445 58.14 34.23 3.11
C PHE A 445 57.71 34.09 1.64
N CYS A 446 57.71 32.85 1.16
CA CYS A 446 56.96 32.43 -0.01
C CYS A 446 56.65 30.95 0.22
N LEU A 447 55.41 30.53 0.05
CA LEU A 447 54.93 29.17 0.31
C LEU A 447 54.77 28.69 1.77
N HIS A 448 54.59 29.54 2.79
CA HIS A 448 54.24 29.04 4.15
C HIS A 448 53.26 29.91 4.95
N MET A 449 52.28 30.56 4.30
CA MET A 449 51.20 31.28 4.99
C MET A 449 50.02 30.40 5.45
N LYS A 450 50.11 29.07 5.27
CA LYS A 450 49.09 28.13 5.80
C LYS A 450 49.46 27.55 7.17
N THR A 451 50.74 27.45 7.49
CA THR A 451 51.25 26.64 8.62
C THR A 451 51.67 27.44 9.84
N HIS A 452 51.97 28.75 9.73
CA HIS A 452 52.33 29.58 10.90
C HIS A 452 51.21 30.47 11.46
N LEU A 453 50.06 30.57 10.78
CA LEU A 453 48.89 31.30 11.28
C LEU A 453 48.03 30.47 12.25
N THR A 454 48.25 29.15 12.33
CA THR A 454 47.55 28.25 13.26
C THR A 454 48.02 28.37 14.70
N THR A 455 49.20 28.92 14.96
CA THR A 455 49.73 29.05 16.34
C THR A 455 49.41 30.39 17.00
N PHE A 456 49.19 31.48 16.26
CA PHE A 456 48.89 32.82 16.86
C PHE A 456 47.74 33.61 16.23
N GLY A 457 47.10 33.12 15.15
CA GLY A 457 45.99 33.81 14.48
C GLY A 457 44.68 33.03 14.49
N ARG A 458 43.57 33.72 14.17
CA ARG A 458 42.32 33.08 13.72
C ARG A 458 42.17 33.30 12.21
N LYS A 459 41.55 32.34 11.54
CA LYS A 459 41.27 32.38 10.11
C LYS A 459 39.77 32.26 9.92
N ALA A 460 39.16 33.23 9.23
CA ALA A 460 37.83 33.05 8.64
C ALA A 460 38.01 32.96 7.13
N SER A 461 37.54 31.85 6.55
CA SER A 461 37.45 31.65 5.11
C SER A 461 35.99 31.72 4.70
N PHE A 462 35.70 32.54 3.70
CA PHE A 462 34.37 32.61 3.09
C PHE A 462 34.44 31.96 1.71
N PRO A 463 34.20 30.64 1.60
CA PRO A 463 34.11 29.96 0.31
C PRO A 463 32.81 30.33 -0.40
N SER A 464 32.82 30.34 -1.73
CA SER A 464 31.65 30.72 -2.54
C SER A 464 30.59 29.63 -2.75
N LYS A 465 30.46 28.64 -1.85
CA LYS A 465 29.52 27.52 -2.09
C LYS A 465 28.13 27.78 -1.51
N GLY A 466 27.13 27.51 -2.35
CA GLY A 466 25.76 27.08 -2.06
C GLY A 466 25.72 25.62 -1.60
N ILE A 467 24.66 25.26 -0.88
CA ILE A 467 24.38 23.93 -0.29
C ILE A 467 23.74 23.00 -1.35
N PHE A 468 23.93 21.68 -1.20
CA PHE A 468 23.09 20.63 -1.77
C PHE A 468 21.81 20.48 -0.98
#